data_AF-A0A2D8RC11-F1
#
_entry.id   AF-A0A2D8RC11-F1
#
_cell.length_a   1.000
_cell.length_b   1.000
_cell.length_c   1.000
_cell.angle_alpha   90.00
_cell.angle_beta   90.00
_cell.angle_gamma   90.00
#
_symmetry.space_group_name_H-M   'P 1'
#
loop_
_entity.id
_entity.type
_entity.pdbx_description
1 polymer ?
#
loop_
_entity_poly.entity_id
_entity_poly.type
_entity_poly.pdbx_seq_one_letter_code
_entity_poly.pdbx_strand_id
1 'polypeptide(L)'
;MNGDDSNMRELDEAEYDAVWDDFYGKFDFKPSVDGPFPAIKEPRDSITFKFRENYTDSDIDNLAKSISTAFVECGVELEEVYYLDWQHDCYALAPTEIQGSWATGFPDGDYAIFLSKDMAFGTFGHPWENSICVFGDRFVKALLTVSPSILEYSIRNSGCYAEPMRQ
;
A
#
# COMPACT_ATOMS: atom_id res chain seq x y z
N MET A 1 7.96 -17.86 28.58
CA MET A 1 7.71 -16.43 28.78
C MET A 1 7.36 -15.92 27.40
N ASN A 2 6.07 -15.76 27.13
CA ASN A 2 5.58 -15.30 25.83
C ASN A 2 5.57 -13.78 25.92
N GLY A 3 6.63 -13.15 25.43
CA GLY A 3 6.64 -11.72 25.13
C GLY A 3 6.26 -11.61 23.66
N ASP A 4 5.20 -10.86 23.39
CA ASP A 4 4.78 -10.52 22.04
C ASP A 4 5.83 -9.54 21.48
N ASP A 5 6.91 -10.06 20.90
CA ASP A 5 7.97 -9.27 20.24
C ASP A 5 7.50 -8.79 18.85
N SER A 6 6.24 -8.39 18.72
CA SER A 6 5.76 -7.76 17.49
C SER A 6 6.26 -6.31 17.48
N ASN A 7 7.02 -5.93 16.45
CA ASN A 7 7.41 -4.54 16.24
C ASN A 7 6.28 -3.74 15.56
N MET A 8 5.03 -4.05 15.88
CA MET A 8 3.82 -3.40 15.40
C MET A 8 3.14 -2.69 16.56
N ARG A 9 2.87 -1.41 16.39
CA ARG A 9 2.30 -0.52 17.40
C ARG A 9 1.11 0.21 16.81
N GLU A 10 -0.04 0.07 17.45
CA GLU A 10 -1.22 0.86 17.12
C GLU A 10 -0.93 2.35 17.33
N LEU A 11 -1.40 3.19 16.41
CA LEU A 11 -1.30 4.64 16.53
C LEU A 11 -2.25 5.13 17.62
N ASP A 12 -1.78 6.04 18.47
CA ASP A 12 -2.70 6.76 19.36
C ASP A 12 -3.55 7.77 18.57
N GLU A 13 -4.58 8.32 19.22
CA GLU A 13 -5.52 9.26 18.59
C GLU A 13 -4.81 10.46 17.94
N ALA A 14 -3.76 10.99 18.57
CA ALA A 14 -3.05 12.16 18.06
C ALA A 14 -2.18 11.83 16.84
N GLU A 15 -1.49 10.69 16.86
CA GLU A 15 -0.74 10.20 15.70
C GLU A 15 -1.68 9.80 14.56
N TYR A 16 -2.80 9.15 14.87
CA TYR A 16 -3.83 8.77 13.89
C TYR A 16 -4.35 10.00 13.15
N ASP A 17 -4.82 11.01 13.87
CA ASP A 17 -5.37 12.24 13.29
C ASP A 17 -4.33 12.96 12.44
N ALA A 18 -3.10 13.10 12.94
CA ALA A 18 -2.03 13.78 12.23
C ALA A 18 -1.67 13.07 10.91
N VAL A 19 -1.55 11.74 10.93
CA VAL A 19 -1.19 10.96 9.75
C VAL A 19 -2.31 10.98 8.71
N TRP A 20 -3.58 10.92 9.13
CA TRP A 20 -4.69 11.07 8.20
C TRP A 20 -4.76 12.49 7.63
N ASP A 21 -4.64 13.54 8.44
CA ASP A 21 -4.64 14.93 7.96
C ASP A 21 -3.55 15.16 6.89
N ASP A 22 -2.34 14.66 7.14
CA ASP A 22 -1.24 14.72 6.18
C ASP A 22 -1.55 13.92 4.91
N PHE A 23 -2.15 12.74 5.03
CA PHE A 23 -2.52 11.91 3.88
C PHE A 23 -3.62 12.56 3.03
N TYR A 24 -4.70 13.05 3.66
CA TYR A 24 -5.77 13.79 3.01
C TYR A 24 -5.23 15.02 2.29
N GLY A 25 -4.36 15.80 2.94
CA GLY A 25 -3.77 17.00 2.36
C GLY A 25 -2.81 16.72 1.21
N LYS A 26 -1.92 15.72 1.35
CA LYS A 26 -0.88 15.40 0.38
C LYS A 26 -1.42 14.73 -0.88
N PHE A 27 -2.36 13.81 -0.71
CA PHE A 27 -2.88 12.99 -1.81
C PHE A 27 -4.27 13.41 -2.29
N ASP A 28 -4.88 14.47 -1.73
CA ASP A 28 -6.25 14.89 -2.07
C ASP A 28 -7.23 13.71 -1.98
N PHE A 29 -7.10 12.93 -0.90
CA PHE A 29 -7.82 11.68 -0.71
C PHE A 29 -9.33 11.92 -0.58
N LYS A 30 -10.10 11.24 -1.43
CA LYS A 30 -11.56 11.35 -1.57
C LYS A 30 -12.17 9.95 -1.52
N PRO A 31 -12.23 9.34 -0.32
CA PRO A 31 -12.76 8.00 -0.18
C PRO A 31 -14.21 7.94 -0.65
N SER A 32 -14.53 6.93 -1.46
CA SER A 32 -15.89 6.73 -1.94
C SER A 32 -16.10 5.31 -2.47
N VAL A 33 -17.23 4.71 -2.07
CA VAL A 33 -17.70 3.42 -2.59
C VAL A 33 -18.11 3.53 -4.07
N ASP A 34 -18.81 4.62 -4.42
CA ASP A 34 -19.43 4.83 -5.75
C ASP A 34 -18.82 6.02 -6.52
N GLY A 35 -17.71 6.57 -6.01
CA GLY A 35 -17.10 7.80 -6.51
C GLY A 35 -16.25 7.59 -7.77
N PRO A 36 -15.75 8.70 -8.37
CA PRO A 36 -14.81 8.61 -9.48
C PRO A 36 -13.48 8.01 -9.00
N PHE A 37 -12.90 7.12 -9.80
CA PHE A 37 -11.57 6.57 -9.57
C PHE A 37 -10.49 7.38 -10.32
N PRO A 38 -9.28 7.54 -9.77
CA PRO A 38 -8.83 7.08 -8.45
C PRO A 38 -9.31 7.99 -7.30
N ALA A 39 -9.38 7.41 -6.09
CA ALA A 39 -9.71 8.15 -4.87
C ALA A 39 -8.56 9.01 -4.31
N ILE A 40 -7.37 8.97 -4.91
CA ILE A 40 -6.24 9.86 -4.61
C ILE A 40 -5.74 10.54 -5.87
N LYS A 41 -5.11 11.71 -5.72
CA LYS A 41 -4.19 12.25 -6.71
C LYS A 41 -2.91 11.41 -6.69
N GLU A 42 -2.86 10.42 -7.57
CA GLU A 42 -1.71 9.52 -7.69
C GLU A 42 -0.40 10.32 -7.91
N PRO A 43 0.70 9.97 -7.21
CA PRO A 43 2.00 10.62 -7.40
C PRO A 43 2.53 10.52 -8.83
N ARG A 44 3.47 11.40 -9.19
CA ARG A 44 4.07 11.39 -10.53
C ARG A 44 4.93 10.14 -10.77
N ASP A 45 5.53 9.61 -9.72
CA ASP A 45 6.38 8.42 -9.74
C ASP A 45 5.58 7.19 -9.28
N SER A 46 4.39 7.01 -9.88
CA SER A 46 3.48 5.91 -9.56
C SER A 46 3.13 5.04 -10.76
N ILE A 47 2.82 3.77 -10.46
CA ILE A 47 2.15 2.85 -11.38
C ILE A 47 1.01 2.19 -10.63
N THR A 48 -0.17 2.20 -11.24
CA THR A 48 -1.36 1.54 -10.69
C THR A 48 -1.67 0.28 -11.46
N PHE A 49 -1.82 -0.83 -10.74
CA PHE A 49 -2.05 -2.15 -11.28
C PHE A 49 -3.44 -2.66 -10.89
N LYS A 50 -4.10 -3.36 -11.80
CA LYS A 50 -5.26 -4.19 -11.45
C LYS A 50 -4.80 -5.47 -10.76
N PHE A 51 -5.55 -5.87 -9.74
CA PHE A 51 -5.43 -7.23 -9.21
C PHE A 51 -6.11 -8.22 -10.15
N ARG A 52 -5.52 -9.41 -10.26
CA ARG A 52 -6.14 -10.57 -10.93
C ARG A 52 -7.41 -10.95 -10.19
N GLU A 53 -8.43 -11.41 -10.90
CA GLU A 53 -9.69 -11.84 -10.27
C GLU A 53 -9.55 -13.16 -9.50
N ASN A 54 -8.73 -14.10 -10.00
CA ASN A 54 -8.56 -15.44 -9.43
C ASN A 54 -7.18 -15.59 -8.78
N TYR A 55 -7.02 -14.98 -7.62
CA TYR A 55 -5.82 -15.08 -6.78
C TYR A 55 -5.97 -16.18 -5.73
N THR A 56 -4.83 -16.53 -5.13
CA THR A 56 -4.71 -17.46 -4.02
C THR A 56 -4.09 -16.77 -2.80
N ASP A 57 -4.17 -17.39 -1.63
CA ASP A 57 -3.47 -16.90 -0.43
C ASP A 57 -1.96 -16.76 -0.67
N SER A 58 -1.37 -17.60 -1.52
CA SER A 58 0.04 -17.48 -1.90
C SER A 58 0.32 -16.23 -2.75
N ASP A 59 -0.65 -15.75 -3.53
CA ASP A 59 -0.49 -14.51 -4.31
C ASP A 59 -0.56 -13.28 -3.39
N ILE A 60 -1.40 -13.35 -2.35
CA ILE A 60 -1.50 -12.36 -1.27
C ILE A 60 -0.19 -12.30 -0.49
N ASP A 61 0.32 -13.44 -0.02
CA ASP A 61 1.60 -13.51 0.70
C ASP A 61 2.76 -13.00 -0.16
N ASN A 62 2.72 -13.28 -1.46
CA ASN A 62 3.71 -12.78 -2.41
C ASN A 62 3.64 -11.25 -2.58
N LEU A 63 2.44 -10.65 -2.58
CA LEU A 63 2.27 -9.20 -2.56
C LEU A 63 2.80 -8.58 -1.26
N ALA A 64 2.41 -9.11 -0.10
CA ALA A 64 2.90 -8.63 1.19
C ALA A 64 4.44 -8.68 1.26
N LYS A 65 5.04 -9.80 0.84
CA LYS A 65 6.49 -9.95 0.73
C LYS A 65 7.12 -8.93 -0.22
N SER A 66 6.45 -8.61 -1.33
CA SER A 66 6.96 -7.65 -2.30
C SER A 66 6.95 -6.23 -1.74
N ILE A 67 5.89 -5.85 -1.00
CA ILE A 67 5.78 -4.58 -0.29
C ILE A 67 6.88 -4.49 0.78
N SER A 68 7.03 -5.52 1.63
CA SER A 68 8.07 -5.62 2.64
C SER A 68 9.47 -5.46 2.05
N THR A 69 9.76 -6.22 0.98
CA THR A 69 11.05 -6.16 0.28
C THR A 69 11.30 -4.77 -0.30
N ALA A 70 10.28 -4.12 -0.88
CA ALA A 70 10.41 -2.78 -1.46
C ALA A 70 10.74 -1.71 -0.41
N PHE A 71 10.18 -1.82 0.80
CA PHE A 71 10.54 -0.94 1.93
C PHE A 71 11.99 -1.14 2.36
N VAL A 72 12.42 -2.39 2.57
CA VAL A 72 13.82 -2.72 2.91
C VAL A 72 14.78 -2.20 1.85
N GLU A 73 14.48 -2.46 0.57
CA GLU A 73 15.27 -1.96 -0.56
C GLU A 73 15.27 -0.44 -0.68
N CYS A 74 14.34 0.28 -0.07
CA CYS A 74 14.35 1.74 0.02
C CYS A 74 15.16 2.28 1.21
N GLY A 75 15.65 1.40 2.09
CA GLY A 75 16.53 1.75 3.21
C GLY A 75 15.79 2.04 4.52
N VAL A 76 14.51 1.66 4.65
CA VAL A 76 13.73 1.85 5.89
C VAL A 76 13.61 0.59 6.73
N GLU A 77 14.55 -0.35 6.59
CA GLU A 77 14.54 -1.64 7.31
C GLU A 77 14.59 -1.52 8.84
N LEU A 78 15.16 -0.41 9.35
CA LEU A 78 15.25 -0.09 10.78
C LEU A 78 14.27 1.00 11.22
N GLU A 79 13.45 1.50 10.31
CA GLU A 79 12.47 2.55 10.57
C GLU A 79 11.06 1.95 10.58
N GLU A 80 10.16 2.57 11.35
CA GLU A 80 8.73 2.24 11.24
C GLU A 80 8.18 2.78 9.92
N VAL A 81 7.28 2.03 9.31
CA VAL A 81 6.39 2.49 8.26
C VAL A 81 4.97 2.57 8.82
N TYR A 82 4.07 3.28 8.15
CA TYR A 82 2.67 3.30 8.51
C TYR A 82 1.87 2.28 7.69
N TYR A 83 0.95 1.59 8.35
CA TYR A 83 -0.20 0.93 7.75
C TYR A 83 -1.46 1.69 8.17
N LEU A 84 -2.19 2.21 7.20
CA LEU A 84 -3.47 2.89 7.43
C LEU A 84 -4.61 2.04 6.85
N ASP A 85 -5.61 1.85 7.69
CA ASP A 85 -6.83 1.12 7.37
C ASP A 85 -8.00 2.09 7.51
N TRP A 86 -8.70 2.35 6.41
CA TRP A 86 -9.70 3.41 6.39
C TRP A 86 -10.87 3.08 7.32
N GLN A 87 -11.15 3.98 8.28
CA GLN A 87 -12.11 3.80 9.39
C GLN A 87 -11.73 2.77 10.45
N HIS A 88 -10.52 2.22 10.40
CA HIS A 88 -10.02 1.18 11.29
C HIS A 88 -8.69 1.58 11.96
N ASP A 89 -8.23 0.72 12.85
CA ASP A 89 -6.99 0.92 13.60
C ASP A 89 -5.81 0.99 12.64
N CYS A 90 -4.94 1.96 12.88
CA CYS A 90 -3.74 2.20 12.09
C CYS A 90 -2.51 1.83 12.90
N TYR A 91 -1.43 1.45 12.22
CA TYR A 91 -0.23 0.92 12.88
C TYR A 91 1.04 1.56 12.35
N ALA A 92 1.99 1.78 13.25
CA ALA A 92 3.40 1.93 12.93
C ALA A 92 4.08 0.57 13.11
N LEU A 93 4.83 0.12 12.12
CA LEU A 93 5.43 -1.22 12.13
C LEU A 93 6.76 -1.28 11.39
N ALA A 94 7.65 -2.19 11.78
CA ALA A 94 8.82 -2.49 10.97
C ALA A 94 8.39 -3.14 9.64
N PRO A 95 9.08 -2.88 8.51
CA PRO A 95 8.76 -3.51 7.22
C PRO A 95 8.73 -5.03 7.24
N THR A 96 9.47 -5.67 8.14
CA THR A 96 9.51 -7.13 8.31
C THR A 96 8.24 -7.71 8.91
N GLU A 97 7.38 -6.90 9.52
CA GLU A 97 6.09 -7.31 10.06
C GLU A 97 4.99 -7.36 8.96
N ILE A 98 5.26 -6.84 7.76
CA ILE A 98 4.33 -6.84 6.62
C ILE A 98 4.23 -8.26 6.04
N GLN A 99 3.21 -8.99 6.45
CA GLN A 99 2.97 -10.37 6.03
C GLN A 99 1.48 -10.75 6.09
N GLY A 100 1.07 -11.76 5.31
CA GLY A 100 -0.30 -12.27 5.33
C GLY A 100 -1.31 -11.31 4.70
N SER A 101 -2.59 -11.66 4.84
CA SER A 101 -3.70 -11.00 4.13
C SER A 101 -4.01 -9.58 4.58
N TRP A 102 -3.98 -9.32 5.89
CA TRP A 102 -4.20 -7.98 6.43
C TRP A 102 -3.20 -6.97 5.85
N ALA A 103 -1.96 -7.39 5.62
CA ALA A 103 -0.88 -6.57 5.10
C ALA A 103 -0.96 -6.26 3.60
N THR A 104 -2.05 -6.64 2.94
CA THR A 104 -2.31 -6.33 1.54
C THR A 104 -3.57 -5.51 1.32
N GLY A 105 -4.37 -5.30 2.37
CA GLY A 105 -5.58 -4.50 2.25
C GLY A 105 -6.70 -5.15 1.44
N PHE A 106 -6.78 -6.46 1.51
CA PHE A 106 -7.42 -7.25 0.47
C PHE A 106 -8.34 -8.31 1.09
N PRO A 107 -9.62 -8.39 0.72
CA PRO A 107 -10.59 -7.32 0.46
C PRO A 107 -11.53 -7.23 1.68
N ASP A 108 -11.14 -6.52 2.74
CA ASP A 108 -12.08 -6.28 3.86
C ASP A 108 -13.11 -5.19 3.53
N GLY A 109 -12.92 -4.50 2.41
CA GLY A 109 -13.83 -3.46 1.91
C GLY A 109 -13.31 -2.04 2.11
N ASP A 110 -12.12 -1.88 2.70
CA ASP A 110 -11.54 -0.58 3.02
C ASP A 110 -10.29 -0.25 2.21
N TYR A 111 -9.94 1.04 2.19
CA TYR A 111 -8.67 1.48 1.63
C TYR A 111 -7.54 1.08 2.57
N ALA A 112 -6.53 0.44 2.01
CA ALA A 112 -5.36 0.02 2.75
C ALA A 112 -4.11 0.67 2.17
N ILE A 113 -3.36 1.30 3.04
CA ILE A 113 -2.27 2.19 2.65
C ILE A 113 -1.01 1.81 3.42
N PHE A 114 0.08 1.54 2.71
CA PHE A 114 1.40 1.48 3.33
C PHE A 114 2.21 2.72 2.97
N LEU A 115 2.85 3.35 3.95
CA LEU A 115 3.60 4.59 3.75
C LEU A 115 4.92 4.58 4.51
N SER A 116 5.95 5.11 3.87
CA SER A 116 7.07 5.72 4.59
C SER A 116 6.58 6.85 5.52
N LYS A 117 7.30 7.13 6.62
CA LYS A 117 6.88 8.17 7.59
C LYS A 117 6.77 9.57 6.97
N ASP A 118 7.56 9.86 5.94
CA ASP A 118 7.51 11.11 5.17
C ASP A 118 6.53 11.05 3.97
N MET A 119 5.85 9.91 3.81
CA MET A 119 4.91 9.59 2.73
C MET A 119 5.52 9.79 1.33
N ALA A 120 6.83 9.62 1.16
CA ALA A 120 7.50 9.78 -0.13
C ALA A 120 7.27 8.58 -1.07
N PHE A 121 7.06 7.41 -0.50
CA PHE A 121 6.83 6.16 -1.22
C PHE A 121 5.96 5.20 -0.42
N GLY A 122 5.29 4.29 -1.12
CA GLY A 122 4.33 3.38 -0.51
C GLY A 122 3.34 2.77 -1.50
N THR A 123 2.23 2.29 -0.95
CA THR A 123 1.12 1.72 -1.70
C THR A 123 -0.22 2.30 -1.27
N PHE A 124 -1.17 2.33 -2.21
CA PHE A 124 -2.56 2.67 -1.99
C PHE A 124 -3.45 1.60 -2.64
N GLY A 125 -4.03 0.74 -1.82
CA GLY A 125 -5.01 -0.27 -2.22
C GLY A 125 -6.41 0.34 -2.32
N HIS A 126 -7.05 0.14 -3.47
CA HIS A 126 -8.40 0.61 -3.74
C HIS A 126 -9.34 -0.60 -3.89
N PRO A 127 -10.21 -0.87 -2.89
CA PRO A 127 -11.01 -2.10 -2.89
C PRO A 127 -12.04 -2.11 -4.03
N TRP A 128 -12.75 -0.99 -4.25
CA TRP A 128 -13.77 -0.91 -5.30
C TRP A 128 -13.20 -0.86 -6.73
N GLU A 129 -12.03 -0.25 -6.93
CA GLU A 129 -11.34 -0.34 -8.22
C GLU A 129 -10.58 -1.67 -8.38
N ASN A 130 -10.48 -2.50 -7.34
CA ASN A 130 -9.69 -3.73 -7.36
C ASN A 130 -8.27 -3.49 -7.92
N SER A 131 -7.59 -2.48 -7.37
CA SER A 131 -6.29 -2.02 -7.85
C SER A 131 -5.38 -1.56 -6.72
N ILE A 132 -4.07 -1.51 -7.00
CA ILE A 132 -3.06 -0.95 -6.11
C ILE A 132 -2.21 0.07 -6.87
N CYS A 133 -2.18 1.30 -6.36
CA CYS A 133 -1.24 2.34 -6.79
C CYS A 133 0.05 2.18 -5.97
N VAL A 134 1.16 1.89 -6.65
CA VAL A 134 2.49 1.80 -6.06
C VAL A 134 3.25 3.05 -6.45
N PHE A 135 3.87 3.76 -5.51
CA PHE A 135 4.55 5.02 -5.79
C PHE A 135 5.89 5.15 -5.06
N GLY A 136 6.75 6.01 -5.60
CA GLY A 136 8.16 6.09 -5.27
C GLY A 136 8.99 5.37 -6.31
N ASP A 137 9.77 6.07 -7.13
CA ASP A 137 10.53 5.47 -8.24
C ASP A 137 11.39 4.24 -7.84
N ARG A 138 12.07 4.32 -6.69
CA ARG A 138 12.87 3.20 -6.16
C ARG A 138 11.98 2.09 -5.63
N PHE A 139 10.90 2.45 -4.95
CA PHE A 139 9.95 1.52 -4.35
C PHE A 139 9.22 0.70 -5.42
N VAL A 140 8.72 1.35 -6.47
CA VAL A 140 8.10 0.71 -7.64
C VAL A 140 9.06 -0.30 -8.28
N LYS A 141 10.32 0.07 -8.51
CA LYS A 141 11.32 -0.83 -9.11
C LYS A 141 11.62 -2.04 -8.21
N ALA A 142 11.76 -1.82 -6.91
CA ALA A 142 12.03 -2.89 -5.95
C ALA A 142 10.85 -3.87 -5.89
N LEU A 143 9.62 -3.36 -5.79
CA LEU A 143 8.41 -4.17 -5.78
C LEU A 143 8.28 -5.02 -7.05
N LEU A 144 8.50 -4.42 -8.23
CA LEU A 144 8.43 -5.13 -9.51
C LEU A 144 9.57 -6.13 -9.73
N THR A 145 10.68 -6.01 -9.00
CA THR A 145 11.76 -7.01 -9.05
C THR A 145 11.33 -8.33 -8.41
N VAL A 146 10.48 -8.27 -7.39
CA VAL A 146 9.85 -9.47 -6.78
C VAL A 146 8.72 -10.01 -7.67
N SER A 147 8.16 -9.15 -8.54
CA SER A 147 7.12 -9.48 -9.54
C SER A 147 5.87 -10.11 -8.91
N PRO A 148 5.06 -9.34 -8.16
CA PRO A 148 3.96 -9.90 -7.41
C PRO A 148 2.91 -10.53 -8.34
N SER A 149 2.66 -11.83 -8.19
CA SER A 149 1.85 -12.64 -9.12
C SER A 149 0.37 -12.27 -9.18
N ILE A 150 -0.11 -11.52 -8.18
CA ILE A 150 -1.46 -10.97 -8.10
C ILE A 150 -1.69 -9.76 -9.02
N LEU A 151 -0.63 -9.08 -9.44
CA LEU A 151 -0.74 -7.90 -10.30
C LEU A 151 -0.90 -8.34 -11.76
N GLU A 152 -1.99 -7.93 -12.41
CA GLU A 152 -2.32 -8.41 -13.76
C GLU A 152 -1.74 -7.52 -14.87
N TYR A 153 -2.10 -6.24 -14.85
CA TYR A 153 -1.64 -5.24 -15.82
C TYR A 153 -1.72 -3.84 -15.21
N SER A 154 -0.88 -2.93 -15.70
CA SER A 154 -0.98 -1.51 -15.35
C SER A 154 -2.20 -0.87 -16.00
N ILE A 155 -2.91 -0.03 -15.25
CA ILE A 155 -4.04 0.78 -15.75
C ILE A 155 -3.72 2.27 -15.77
N ARG A 156 -2.79 2.71 -14.91
CA ARG A 156 -2.32 4.09 -14.88
C ARG A 156 -0.83 4.17 -14.60
N ASN A 157 -0.21 5.22 -15.14
CA ASN A 157 1.15 5.63 -14.81
C ASN A 157 1.11 7.14 -14.55
N SER A 158 1.66 7.58 -13.42
CA SER A 158 1.66 9.00 -13.04
C SER A 158 0.24 9.62 -13.00
N GLY A 159 -0.79 8.87 -12.59
CA GLY A 159 -2.18 9.35 -12.62
C GLY A 159 -2.86 9.40 -13.99
N CYS A 160 -2.16 9.03 -15.07
CA CYS A 160 -2.69 9.02 -16.42
C CYS A 160 -2.96 7.59 -16.89
N TYR A 161 -4.05 7.36 -17.64
CA TYR A 161 -4.31 6.05 -18.23
C TYR A 161 -3.13 5.60 -19.10
N ALA A 162 -2.65 4.38 -18.83
CA ALA A 162 -1.55 3.77 -19.56
C ALA A 162 -2.08 2.70 -20.51
N GLU A 163 -1.38 2.49 -21.62
CA GLU A 163 -1.54 1.25 -22.40
C GLU A 163 -1.22 0.05 -21.47
N PRO A 164 -2.05 -1.01 -21.44
CA PRO A 164 -1.85 -2.09 -20.49
C PRO A 164 -0.48 -2.75 -20.64
N MET A 165 0.40 -2.58 -19.66
CA MET A 165 1.64 -3.36 -19.56
C MET A 165 1.35 -4.58 -18.70
N ARG A 166 1.38 -5.76 -19.31
CA ARG A 166 1.37 -7.04 -18.60
C ARG A 166 2.76 -7.27 -18.02
N GLN A 167 2.83 -7.76 -16.78
CA GLN A 167 4.09 -8.22 -16.19
C GLN A 167 4.62 -9.44 -16.94
#